data_AF-A0A6P5RHB0-F1
#
_entry.id   AF-A0A6P5RHB0-F1
#
_cell.length_a   1.000
_cell.length_b   1.000
_cell.length_c   1.000
_cell.angle_alpha   90.00
_cell.angle_beta   90.00
_cell.angle_gamma   90.00
#
_symmetry.space_group_name_H-M   'P 1'
#
loop_
_entity.id
_entity.type
_entity.pdbx_description
1 polymer ?
#
loop_
_entity_poly.entity_id
_entity_poly.type
_entity_poly.pdbx_seq_one_letter_code
_entity_poly.pdbx_strand_id
1 'polypeptide(L)'
;MAERRNNNRWNWEFGGTRSLLPRLWLSNHSVTSKLQKLKDQVKLAREDYLELRQEASELHEYSNAKLERVTRYLGVLANKTRKLDQFALETEARISPLINEKRRLFNDLLTAKGNIKIYCRARPLFEDEGSSIVEYPDDYNIRVNTGDDALSNPKKDFKLDRVYGPHVGQAELFRDVQPLVQSALDGYNVSIFAYGQTNSGKTHTMVALFSSFPPFAFVCVCLCRNVYLMYINLYLYADFYSSSQFKAF
;
A
#
# COMPACT_ATOMS: atom_id res chain seq x y z
N MET A 1 -23.42 57.07 65.72
CA MET A 1 -24.30 57.57 64.64
C MET A 1 -25.26 56.44 64.30
N ALA A 2 -26.48 56.47 64.83
CA ALA A 2 -27.64 57.17 64.29
C ALA A 2 -28.67 56.09 63.91
N GLU A 3 -29.56 55.88 64.87
CA GLU A 3 -30.89 55.29 64.81
C GLU A 3 -31.67 55.60 63.52
N ARG A 4 -32.44 54.62 63.02
CA ARG A 4 -33.75 54.87 62.40
C ARG A 4 -34.69 53.68 62.59
N ARG A 5 -35.85 54.03 63.14
CA ARG A 5 -37.01 53.22 63.55
C ARG A 5 -37.89 52.82 62.35
N ASN A 6 -38.58 51.69 62.47
CA ASN A 6 -40.02 51.53 62.17
C ASN A 6 -40.40 50.09 62.54
N ASN A 7 -41.03 49.80 63.69
CA ASN A 7 -42.40 50.07 64.10
C ASN A 7 -43.45 49.53 63.11
N ASN A 8 -44.05 48.39 63.45
CA ASN A 8 -45.47 48.06 63.23
C ASN A 8 -45.85 46.87 64.13
N ARG A 9 -46.04 47.21 65.41
CA ARG A 9 -46.67 46.40 66.46
C ARG A 9 -48.19 46.47 66.24
N TRP A 10 -48.82 45.38 65.83
CA TRP A 10 -50.28 45.23 65.84
C TRP A 10 -50.69 44.51 67.10
N ASN A 11 -51.19 45.26 68.07
CA ASN A 11 -51.77 44.75 69.31
C ASN A 11 -53.26 44.53 69.06
N TRP A 12 -53.75 43.30 69.24
CA TRP A 12 -55.18 43.02 69.27
C TRP A 12 -55.54 42.45 70.63
N GLU A 13 -56.10 43.32 71.48
CA GLU A 13 -56.86 42.90 72.65
C GLU A 13 -58.18 42.30 72.17
N PHE A 14 -58.47 41.07 72.61
CA PHE A 14 -59.79 40.45 72.40
C PHE A 14 -60.54 40.41 73.74
N GLY A 15 -61.52 41.29 73.88
CA GLY A 15 -62.58 41.18 74.86
C GLY A 15 -63.84 40.54 74.27
N GLY A 16 -64.45 39.61 75.02
CA GLY A 16 -65.90 39.46 75.11
C GLY A 16 -66.69 38.78 73.98
N THR A 17 -66.83 37.46 74.10
CA THR A 17 -68.05 36.63 73.88
C THR A 17 -69.16 37.07 72.90
N ARG A 18 -69.53 36.21 71.94
CA ARG A 18 -70.82 35.46 71.92
C ARG A 18 -71.01 34.60 70.66
N SER A 19 -71.35 33.34 70.90
CA SER A 19 -72.19 32.41 70.12
C SER A 19 -72.17 32.45 68.58
N LEU A 20 -71.63 31.37 67.98
CA LEU A 20 -72.20 30.58 66.86
C LEU A 20 -71.15 29.50 66.48
N LEU A 21 -71.61 28.26 66.17
CA LEU A 21 -70.93 27.14 65.45
C LEU A 21 -70.69 25.81 66.22
N PRO A 22 -71.68 24.88 66.21
CA PRO A 22 -71.43 23.45 66.41
C PRO A 22 -71.05 22.66 65.14
N ARG A 23 -71.01 23.27 63.93
CA ARG A 23 -70.66 22.55 62.67
C ARG A 23 -69.20 22.66 62.21
N LEU A 24 -68.41 23.58 62.76
CA LEU A 24 -67.03 23.81 62.31
C LEU A 24 -66.00 22.81 62.89
N TRP A 25 -66.30 22.19 64.03
CA TRP A 25 -65.36 21.35 64.77
C TRP A 25 -65.16 19.94 64.18
N LEU A 26 -66.19 19.34 63.60
CA LEU A 26 -66.07 18.04 62.91
C LEU A 26 -65.29 18.17 61.58
N SER A 27 -65.47 19.29 60.88
CA SER A 27 -64.74 19.61 59.65
C SER A 27 -63.26 19.89 59.94
N ASN A 28 -62.96 20.63 61.01
CA ASN A 28 -61.58 20.92 61.42
C ASN A 28 -60.81 19.67 61.87
N HIS A 29 -61.45 18.68 62.50
CA HIS A 29 -60.80 17.39 62.82
C HIS A 29 -60.51 16.53 61.57
N SER A 30 -61.39 16.59 60.56
CA SER A 30 -61.18 15.93 59.27
C SER A 30 -60.06 16.58 58.46
N VAL A 31 -59.97 17.92 58.48
CA VAL A 31 -58.92 18.67 57.79
C VAL A 31 -57.56 18.49 58.46
N THR A 32 -57.49 18.51 59.79
CA THR A 32 -56.25 18.30 60.55
C THR A 32 -55.69 16.88 60.40
N SER A 33 -56.55 15.86 60.38
CA SER A 33 -56.11 14.47 60.13
C SER A 33 -55.60 14.26 58.69
N LYS A 34 -56.21 14.91 57.69
CA LYS A 34 -55.70 14.93 56.31
C LYS A 34 -54.36 15.66 56.20
N LEU A 35 -54.20 16.80 56.87
CA LEU A 35 -52.96 17.56 56.91
C LEU A 35 -51.82 16.73 57.51
N GLN A 36 -52.08 15.99 58.58
CA GLN A 36 -51.10 15.11 59.21
C GLN A 36 -50.69 13.96 58.27
N LYS A 37 -51.65 13.30 57.61
CA LYS A 37 -51.37 12.29 56.59
C LYS A 37 -50.54 12.84 55.43
N LEU A 38 -50.86 14.05 54.95
CA LEU A 38 -50.11 14.70 53.87
C LEU A 38 -48.67 15.02 54.31
N LYS A 39 -48.49 15.46 55.57
CA LYS A 39 -47.18 15.72 56.16
C LYS A 39 -46.33 14.46 56.27
N ASP A 40 -46.94 13.34 56.66
CA ASP A 40 -46.26 12.06 56.74
C ASP A 40 -45.91 11.51 55.34
N GLN A 41 -46.80 11.69 54.35
CA GLN A 41 -46.50 11.35 52.96
C GLN A 41 -45.38 12.21 52.36
N VAL A 42 -45.35 13.51 52.67
CA VAL A 42 -44.26 14.40 52.23
C VAL A 42 -42.93 14.02 52.89
N LYS A 43 -42.95 13.55 54.15
CA LYS A 43 -41.75 13.02 54.81
C LYS A 43 -41.25 11.74 54.14
N LEU A 44 -42.13 10.77 53.92
CA LEU A 44 -41.81 9.52 53.22
C LEU A 44 -41.25 9.78 51.83
N ALA A 45 -41.93 10.59 51.02
CA ALA A 45 -41.46 10.94 49.68
C ALA A 45 -40.11 11.69 49.68
N ARG A 46 -39.80 12.43 50.76
CA ARG A 46 -38.51 13.10 50.92
C ARG A 46 -37.40 12.10 51.27
N GLU A 47 -37.70 11.10 52.11
CA GLU A 47 -36.79 10.00 52.46
C GLU A 47 -36.48 9.15 51.21
N ASP A 48 -37.50 8.74 50.46
CA ASP A 48 -37.34 8.01 49.20
C ASP A 48 -36.50 8.80 48.17
N TYR A 49 -36.73 10.12 48.05
CA TYR A 49 -35.94 10.97 47.15
C TYR A 49 -34.46 11.07 47.59
N LEU A 50 -34.20 11.03 48.90
CA LEU A 50 -32.85 11.04 49.44
C LEU A 50 -32.12 9.73 49.15
N GLU A 51 -32.79 8.58 49.32
CA GLU A 51 -32.24 7.26 48.98
C GLU A 51 -31.95 7.16 47.48
N LEU A 52 -32.93 7.49 46.62
CA LEU A 52 -32.74 7.43 45.18
C LEU A 52 -31.61 8.36 44.69
N ARG A 53 -31.44 9.51 45.35
CA ARG A 53 -30.34 10.43 45.05
C ARG A 53 -28.98 9.87 45.48
N GLN A 54 -28.91 9.13 46.60
CA GLN A 54 -27.69 8.43 47.02
C GLN A 54 -27.35 7.32 46.03
N GLU A 55 -28.31 6.47 45.66
CA GLU A 55 -28.11 5.41 44.67
C GLU A 55 -27.61 5.97 43.33
N ALA A 56 -28.21 7.07 42.86
CA ALA A 56 -27.76 7.75 41.64
C ALA A 56 -26.31 8.27 41.75
N SER A 57 -25.92 8.78 42.92
CA SER A 57 -24.55 9.24 43.19
C SER A 57 -23.55 8.09 43.16
N GLU A 58 -23.87 6.98 43.82
CA GLU A 58 -23.02 5.78 43.87
C GLU A 58 -22.84 5.14 42.48
N LEU A 59 -23.93 5.04 41.71
CA LEU A 59 -23.88 4.51 40.34
C LEU A 59 -23.03 5.41 39.44
N HIS A 60 -23.12 6.73 39.61
CA HIS A 60 -22.31 7.67 38.84
C HIS A 60 -20.82 7.53 39.17
N GLU A 61 -20.48 7.39 40.45
CA GLU A 61 -19.11 7.18 40.92
C GLU A 61 -18.53 5.84 40.41
N TYR A 62 -19.32 4.77 40.45
CA TYR A 62 -18.96 3.47 39.88
C TYR A 62 -18.70 3.55 38.36
N SER A 63 -19.58 4.23 37.63
CA SER A 63 -19.43 4.43 36.18
C SER A 63 -18.15 5.21 35.85
N ASN A 64 -17.89 6.31 36.57
CA ASN A 64 -16.69 7.12 36.39
C ASN A 64 -15.42 6.30 36.68
N ALA A 65 -15.39 5.53 37.77
CA ALA A 65 -14.27 4.64 38.09
C ALA A 65 -14.03 3.56 37.01
N LYS A 66 -15.08 3.08 36.34
CA LYS A 66 -14.96 2.14 35.22
C LYS A 66 -14.43 2.82 33.96
N LEU A 67 -14.94 4.02 33.64
CA LEU A 67 -14.46 4.83 32.52
C LEU A 67 -12.98 5.19 32.67
N GLU A 68 -12.52 5.54 33.87
CA GLU A 68 -11.10 5.81 34.11
C GLU A 68 -10.18 4.63 33.79
N ARG A 69 -10.60 3.39 34.08
CA ARG A 69 -9.84 2.19 33.71
C ARG A 69 -9.75 2.02 32.20
N VAL A 70 -10.87 2.20 31.51
CA VAL A 70 -10.94 2.10 30.04
C VAL A 70 -10.08 3.19 29.40
N THR A 71 -10.17 4.43 29.87
CA THR A 71 -9.37 5.56 29.38
C THR A 71 -7.87 5.31 29.57
N ARG A 72 -7.46 4.76 30.72
CA ARG A 72 -6.06 4.35 30.95
C ARG A 72 -5.61 3.27 29.97
N TYR A 73 -6.41 2.23 29.77
CA TYR A 73 -6.09 1.14 28.84
C TYR A 73 -5.96 1.64 27.40
N LEU A 74 -6.89 2.50 26.95
CA LEU A 74 -6.83 3.15 25.64
C LEU A 74 -5.58 4.03 25.50
N GLY A 75 -5.18 4.74 26.56
CA GLY A 75 -3.93 5.51 26.58
C GLY A 75 -2.69 4.64 26.38
N VAL A 76 -2.63 3.46 27.02
CA VAL A 76 -1.53 2.49 26.83
C VAL A 76 -1.52 1.96 25.41
N LEU A 77 -2.68 1.60 24.85
CA LEU A 77 -2.79 1.14 23.45
C LEU A 77 -2.34 2.23 22.47
N ALA A 78 -2.83 3.45 22.62
CA ALA A 78 -2.45 4.57 21.76
C ALA A 78 -0.94 4.85 21.80
N ASN A 79 -0.32 4.78 22.98
CA ASN A 79 1.13 4.92 23.11
C ASN A 79 1.89 3.78 22.44
N LYS A 80 1.38 2.55 22.50
CA LYS A 80 1.99 1.41 21.83
C LYS A 80 1.90 1.55 20.31
N THR A 81 0.76 1.96 19.77
CA THR A 81 0.57 2.24 18.34
C THR A 81 1.53 3.32 17.86
N ARG A 82 1.61 4.46 18.56
CA ARG A 82 2.55 5.54 18.21
C ARG A 82 4.01 5.08 18.17
N LYS A 83 4.44 4.24 19.12
CA LYS A 83 5.80 3.68 19.14
C LYS A 83 6.06 2.76 17.95
N LEU A 84 5.08 1.95 17.56
CA LEU A 84 5.19 1.08 16.40
C LEU A 84 5.26 1.90 15.10
N ASP A 85 4.41 2.93 14.96
CA ASP A 85 4.42 3.83 13.80
C ASP A 85 5.75 4.58 13.69
N GLN A 86 6.27 5.08 14.83
CA GLN A 86 7.57 5.74 14.87
C GLN A 86 8.69 4.78 14.45
N PHE A 87 8.67 3.54 14.94
CA PHE A 87 9.66 2.54 14.54
C PHE A 87 9.57 2.22 13.04
N ALA A 88 8.37 2.07 12.49
CA ALA A 88 8.17 1.84 11.05
C ALA A 88 8.67 3.00 10.20
N LEU A 89 8.41 4.24 10.62
CA LEU A 89 8.90 5.44 9.92
C LEU A 89 10.43 5.53 9.98
N GLU A 90 11.03 5.25 11.15
CA GLU A 90 12.48 5.25 11.33
C GLU A 90 13.16 4.15 10.51
N THR A 91 12.58 2.95 10.42
CA THR A 91 13.13 1.88 9.58
C THR A 91 12.98 2.20 8.11
N GLU A 92 11.85 2.73 7.67
CA GLU A 92 11.64 3.17 6.29
C GLU A 92 12.61 4.28 5.89
N ALA A 93 12.82 5.27 6.76
CA ALA A 93 13.79 6.35 6.53
C ALA A 93 15.23 5.84 6.43
N ARG A 94 15.60 4.79 7.18
CA ARG A 94 16.92 4.15 7.08
C ARG A 94 17.07 3.27 5.83
N ILE A 95 16.02 2.57 5.41
CA ILE A 95 16.06 1.62 4.30
C ILE A 95 15.97 2.34 2.94
N SER A 96 15.20 3.42 2.86
CA SER A 96 15.00 4.21 1.64
C SER A 96 16.30 4.61 0.91
N PRO A 97 17.32 5.22 1.57
CA PRO A 97 18.57 5.56 0.89
C PRO A 97 19.34 4.32 0.42
N LEU A 98 19.32 3.23 1.19
CA LEU A 98 19.99 1.98 0.82
C LEU A 98 19.36 1.34 -0.42
N ILE A 99 18.03 1.38 -0.54
CA ILE A 99 17.33 0.91 -1.74
C ILE A 99 17.72 1.76 -2.95
N ASN A 100 17.77 3.08 -2.80
CA ASN A 100 18.15 3.99 -3.88
C ASN A 100 19.62 3.79 -4.32
N GLU A 101 20.53 3.60 -3.37
CA GLU A 101 21.93 3.31 -3.65
C GLU A 101 22.09 1.95 -4.34
N LYS A 102 21.39 0.91 -3.87
CA LYS A 102 21.35 -0.40 -4.53
C LYS A 102 20.89 -0.28 -5.98
N ARG A 103 19.81 0.47 -6.24
CA ARG A 103 19.30 0.70 -7.60
C ARG A 103 20.34 1.39 -8.46
N ARG A 104 21.00 2.43 -7.96
CA ARG A 104 22.04 3.15 -8.68
C ARG A 104 23.22 2.24 -9.03
N LEU A 105 23.79 1.56 -8.03
CA LEU A 105 24.93 0.67 -8.21
C LEU A 105 24.61 -0.49 -9.17
N PHE A 106 23.38 -1.01 -9.13
CA PHE A 106 22.94 -2.06 -10.04
C PHE A 106 22.95 -1.56 -11.50
N ASN A 107 22.46 -0.35 -11.76
CA ASN A 107 22.47 0.23 -13.10
C ASN A 107 23.89 0.60 -13.56
N ASP A 108 24.72 1.16 -12.69
CA ASP A 108 26.12 1.45 -12.99
C ASP A 108 26.88 0.17 -13.39
N LEU A 109 26.60 -0.96 -12.71
CA LEU A 109 27.16 -2.26 -13.06
C LEU A 109 26.69 -2.74 -14.44
N LEU A 110 25.40 -2.56 -14.77
CA LEU A 110 24.88 -2.92 -16.09
C LEU A 110 25.54 -2.09 -17.20
N THR A 111 25.67 -0.78 -17.01
CA THR A 111 26.36 0.12 -17.94
C THR A 111 27.84 -0.21 -18.07
N ALA A 112 28.52 -0.55 -16.98
CA ALA A 112 29.93 -0.95 -17.00
C ALA A 112 30.16 -2.25 -17.79
N LYS A 113 29.18 -3.16 -17.83
CA LYS A 113 29.21 -4.38 -18.66
C LYS A 113 28.94 -4.10 -20.14
N GLY A 114 28.45 -2.92 -20.49
CA GLY A 114 28.07 -2.54 -21.85
C GLY A 114 26.58 -2.17 -21.95
N ASN A 115 26.32 -1.00 -22.53
CA ASN A 115 24.96 -0.48 -22.74
C ASN A 115 24.18 -1.23 -23.82
N ILE A 116 24.88 -1.92 -24.73
CA ILE A 116 24.29 -2.70 -25.80
C ILE A 116 24.76 -4.14 -25.61
N LYS A 117 23.81 -5.07 -25.58
CA LYS A 117 24.08 -6.50 -25.50
C LYS A 117 23.41 -7.22 -26.65
N ILE A 118 24.19 -8.08 -27.31
CA ILE A 118 23.76 -8.83 -28.48
C ILE A 118 23.72 -10.31 -28.12
N TYR A 119 22.50 -10.82 -28.06
CA TYR A 119 22.23 -12.24 -27.83
C TYR A 119 21.82 -12.91 -29.15
N CYS A 120 22.46 -14.02 -29.49
CA CYS A 120 22.01 -14.89 -30.58
C CYS A 120 21.29 -16.09 -30.00
N ARG A 121 20.15 -16.44 -30.59
CA ARG A 121 19.41 -17.66 -30.25
C ARG A 121 19.18 -18.50 -31.49
N ALA A 122 19.67 -19.72 -31.45
CA ALA A 122 19.36 -20.75 -32.42
C ALA A 122 18.05 -21.44 -32.04
N ARG A 123 17.16 -21.57 -33.02
CA ARG A 123 15.95 -22.41 -32.88
C ARG A 123 16.35 -23.87 -33.15
N PRO A 124 15.75 -24.86 -32.43
CA PRO A 124 15.83 -26.25 -32.86
C PRO A 124 15.34 -26.41 -34.31
N LEU A 125 16.08 -27.18 -35.10
CA LEU A 125 15.70 -27.54 -36.47
C LEU A 125 14.52 -28.51 -36.45
N PHE A 126 13.62 -28.39 -37.43
CA PHE A 126 12.61 -29.42 -37.68
C PHE A 126 13.16 -30.50 -38.60
N GLU A 127 12.53 -31.68 -38.57
CA GLU A 127 12.92 -32.83 -39.40
C GLU A 127 12.91 -32.50 -40.91
N ASP A 128 12.11 -31.51 -41.33
CA ASP A 128 11.95 -31.07 -42.71
C ASP A 128 13.03 -30.07 -43.21
N GLU A 129 13.88 -29.54 -42.32
CA GLU A 129 14.79 -28.40 -42.63
C GLU A 129 16.25 -28.81 -42.96
N GLY A 130 16.59 -30.10 -42.89
CA GLY A 130 17.92 -30.62 -43.27
C GLY A 130 19.02 -30.41 -42.22
N SER A 131 20.29 -30.59 -42.63
CA SER A 131 21.46 -30.52 -41.73
C SER A 131 21.84 -29.08 -41.37
N SER A 132 22.18 -28.82 -40.10
CA SER A 132 22.61 -27.49 -39.65
C SER A 132 23.92 -27.06 -40.32
N ILE A 133 23.92 -25.88 -40.91
CA ILE A 133 25.09 -25.21 -41.49
C ILE A 133 25.86 -24.41 -40.41
N VAL A 134 25.30 -24.33 -39.21
CA VAL A 134 25.79 -23.50 -38.09
C VAL A 134 26.32 -24.39 -36.97
N GLU A 135 27.57 -24.14 -36.59
CA GLU A 135 28.25 -24.77 -35.47
C GLU A 135 28.30 -23.79 -34.27
N TYR A 136 28.12 -24.32 -33.06
CA TYR A 136 28.15 -23.57 -31.79
C TYR A 136 29.36 -24.04 -30.97
N PRO A 137 30.58 -23.56 -31.26
CA PRO A 137 31.78 -24.00 -30.55
C PRO A 137 31.76 -23.58 -29.07
N ASP A 138 31.24 -22.38 -28.76
CA ASP A 138 31.16 -21.84 -27.40
C ASP A 138 29.89 -21.00 -27.20
N ASP A 139 29.59 -20.64 -25.95
CA ASP A 139 28.52 -19.71 -25.57
C ASP A 139 28.71 -18.26 -26.06
N TYR A 140 29.82 -17.95 -26.71
CA TYR A 140 30.17 -16.59 -27.19
C TYR A 140 30.49 -16.54 -28.68
N ASN A 141 30.62 -17.70 -29.33
CA ASN A 141 31.12 -17.80 -30.69
C ASN A 141 30.15 -18.64 -31.52
N ILE A 142 29.76 -18.14 -32.68
CA ILE A 142 28.94 -18.87 -33.65
C ILE A 142 29.70 -18.99 -34.96
N ARG A 143 29.74 -20.20 -35.52
CA ARG A 143 30.50 -20.52 -36.72
C ARG A 143 29.54 -20.93 -37.81
N VAL A 144 29.55 -20.22 -38.92
CA VAL A 144 28.69 -20.49 -40.08
C VAL A 144 29.54 -21.00 -41.22
N ASN A 145 29.21 -22.17 -41.78
CA ASN A 145 29.87 -22.70 -42.96
C ASN A 145 29.19 -22.12 -44.21
N THR A 146 29.90 -21.39 -45.06
CA THR A 146 29.29 -20.77 -46.25
C THR A 146 29.20 -21.73 -47.44
N GLY A 147 29.82 -22.91 -47.37
CA GLY A 147 29.74 -23.94 -48.42
C GLY A 147 30.48 -23.59 -49.71
N ASP A 148 31.21 -22.48 -49.74
CA ASP A 148 32.04 -22.06 -50.87
C ASP A 148 33.44 -22.67 -50.74
N ASP A 149 33.65 -23.84 -51.36
CA ASP A 149 34.94 -24.55 -51.39
C ASP A 149 36.06 -23.78 -52.14
N ALA A 150 35.75 -22.64 -52.75
CA ALA A 150 36.67 -21.80 -53.51
C ALA A 150 37.39 -20.72 -52.68
N LEU A 151 36.95 -20.46 -51.43
CA LEU A 151 37.56 -19.46 -50.55
C LEU A 151 38.45 -20.14 -49.49
N SER A 152 39.65 -19.60 -49.24
CA SER A 152 40.63 -20.22 -48.32
C SER A 152 40.19 -20.32 -46.85
N ASN A 153 38.98 -19.85 -46.51
CA ASN A 153 38.33 -19.99 -45.21
C ASN A 153 36.81 -20.16 -45.41
N PRO A 154 36.30 -21.39 -45.56
CA PRO A 154 34.87 -21.66 -45.81
C PRO A 154 33.98 -21.43 -44.56
N LYS A 155 34.57 -21.14 -43.41
CA LYS A 155 33.87 -20.94 -42.13
C LYS A 155 34.06 -19.50 -41.62
N LYS A 156 32.95 -18.84 -41.30
CA LYS A 156 32.94 -17.50 -40.71
C LYS A 156 32.55 -17.57 -39.25
N ASP A 157 33.47 -17.13 -38.39
CA ASP A 157 33.27 -17.06 -36.94
C ASP A 157 32.77 -15.66 -36.56
N PHE A 158 31.68 -15.60 -35.80
CA PHE A 158 31.12 -14.37 -35.24
C PHE A 158 31.16 -14.44 -33.72
N LYS A 159 31.68 -13.38 -33.10
CA LYS A 159 31.74 -13.25 -31.64
C LYS A 159 30.62 -12.35 -31.15
N LEU A 160 29.87 -12.81 -30.16
CA LEU A 160 28.70 -12.13 -29.59
C LEU A 160 28.77 -12.15 -28.05
N ASP A 161 27.90 -11.39 -27.40
CA ASP A 161 27.85 -11.35 -25.93
C ASP A 161 27.32 -12.66 -25.33
N ARG A 162 26.38 -13.31 -26.02
CA ARG A 162 26.01 -14.71 -25.74
C ARG A 162 25.33 -15.37 -26.93
N VAL A 163 25.56 -16.68 -27.07
CA VAL A 163 24.99 -17.55 -28.09
C VAL A 163 24.25 -18.68 -27.39
N TYR A 164 22.96 -18.78 -27.65
CA TYR A 164 22.08 -19.82 -27.15
C TYR A 164 21.86 -20.87 -28.23
N GLY A 165 22.38 -22.08 -28.00
CA GLY A 165 22.15 -23.22 -28.90
C GLY A 165 20.69 -23.67 -28.95
N PRO A 166 20.34 -24.57 -29.88
CA PRO A 166 18.97 -25.04 -30.09
C PRO A 166 18.37 -25.75 -28.87
N HIS A 167 19.22 -26.34 -28.02
CA HIS A 167 18.79 -27.07 -26.82
C HIS A 167 18.55 -26.16 -25.61
N VAL A 168 18.86 -24.86 -25.72
CA VAL A 168 18.73 -23.93 -24.60
C VAL A 168 17.28 -23.47 -24.44
N GLY A 169 16.77 -23.67 -23.23
CA GLY A 169 15.41 -23.28 -22.85
C GLY A 169 15.25 -21.77 -22.64
N GLN A 170 13.99 -21.32 -22.65
CA GLN A 170 13.64 -19.91 -22.43
C GLN A 170 14.06 -19.38 -21.06
N ALA A 171 14.07 -20.24 -20.04
CA ALA A 171 14.43 -19.85 -18.67
C ALA A 171 15.87 -19.34 -18.56
N GLU A 172 16.78 -19.92 -19.35
CA GLU A 172 18.18 -19.52 -19.33
C GLU A 172 18.40 -18.18 -20.03
N LEU A 173 17.73 -17.97 -21.16
CA LEU A 173 17.71 -16.68 -21.84
C LEU A 173 17.09 -15.60 -20.95
N PHE A 174 16.00 -15.93 -20.25
CA PHE A 174 15.35 -15.02 -19.32
C PHE A 174 16.27 -14.59 -18.18
N ARG A 175 17.05 -15.51 -17.61
CA ARG A 175 17.98 -15.21 -16.51
C ARG A 175 18.99 -14.11 -16.86
N ASP A 176 19.40 -14.03 -18.12
CA ASP A 176 20.35 -13.01 -18.59
C ASP A 176 19.68 -11.68 -18.96
N VAL A 177 18.40 -11.72 -19.35
CA VAL A 177 17.59 -10.54 -19.68
C VAL A 177 16.93 -9.94 -18.42
N GLN A 178 16.70 -10.74 -17.38
CA GLN A 178 16.07 -10.34 -16.11
C GLN A 178 16.70 -9.07 -15.50
N PRO A 179 18.04 -8.89 -15.48
CA PRO A 179 18.63 -7.67 -14.96
C PRO A 179 18.23 -6.40 -15.73
N LEU A 180 18.05 -6.51 -17.05
CA LEU A 180 17.61 -5.39 -17.89
C LEU A 180 16.14 -5.05 -17.61
N VAL A 181 15.29 -6.05 -17.36
CA VAL A 181 13.90 -5.81 -16.99
C VAL A 181 13.80 -5.20 -15.59
N GLN A 182 14.62 -5.65 -14.65
CA GLN A 182 14.70 -5.04 -13.31
C GLN A 182 15.09 -3.56 -13.39
N SER A 183 16.07 -3.21 -14.23
CA SER A 183 16.45 -1.83 -14.52
C SER A 183 15.29 -1.00 -15.07
N ALA A 184 14.47 -1.57 -15.97
CA ALA A 184 13.26 -0.93 -16.47
C ALA A 184 12.22 -0.67 -15.36
N LEU A 185 12.01 -1.63 -14.45
CA LEU A 185 11.13 -1.47 -13.28
C LEU A 185 11.64 -0.42 -12.29
N ASP A 186 12.96 -0.24 -12.21
CA ASP A 186 13.61 0.78 -11.40
C ASP A 186 13.57 2.19 -12.06
N GLY A 187 12.96 2.31 -13.24
CA GLY A 187 12.70 3.60 -13.91
C GLY A 187 13.73 3.99 -14.97
N TYR A 188 14.58 3.07 -15.41
CA TYR A 188 15.56 3.30 -16.47
C TYR A 188 14.99 2.93 -17.85
N ASN A 189 15.47 3.60 -18.89
CA ASN A 189 15.06 3.32 -20.27
C ASN A 189 15.78 2.07 -20.78
N VAL A 190 15.02 1.04 -21.12
CA VAL A 190 15.53 -0.22 -21.66
C VAL A 190 14.70 -0.60 -22.89
N SER A 191 15.40 -0.98 -23.97
CA SER A 191 14.79 -1.42 -25.21
C SER A 191 15.29 -2.81 -25.57
N ILE A 192 14.37 -3.73 -25.84
CA ILE A 192 14.69 -5.11 -26.27
C ILE A 192 14.16 -5.29 -27.68
N PHE A 193 15.06 -5.63 -28.60
CA PHE A 193 14.74 -5.89 -30.00
C PHE A 193 15.00 -7.35 -30.33
N ALA A 194 14.10 -7.96 -31.11
CA ALA A 194 14.30 -9.28 -31.68
C ALA A 194 14.49 -9.15 -33.19
N TYR A 195 15.63 -9.61 -33.69
CA TYR A 195 15.99 -9.55 -35.11
C TYR A 195 16.10 -10.96 -35.72
N GLY A 196 15.84 -11.08 -37.02
CA GLY A 196 15.97 -12.33 -37.78
C GLY A 196 14.93 -12.49 -38.90
N GLN A 197 15.09 -13.52 -39.73
CA GLN A 197 14.15 -13.84 -40.82
C GLN A 197 12.76 -14.31 -40.32
N THR A 198 11.74 -14.31 -41.17
CA THR A 198 10.44 -14.90 -40.84
C THR A 198 10.61 -16.38 -40.43
N ASN A 199 9.83 -16.84 -39.45
CA ASN A 199 9.94 -18.16 -38.82
C ASN A 199 11.21 -18.41 -37.95
N SER A 200 12.09 -17.42 -37.77
CA SER A 200 13.29 -17.56 -36.92
C SER A 200 13.03 -17.64 -35.40
N GLY A 201 11.77 -17.55 -34.96
CA GLY A 201 11.42 -17.63 -33.53
C GLY A 201 11.42 -16.30 -32.77
N LYS A 202 11.39 -15.14 -33.44
CA LYS A 202 11.28 -13.81 -32.81
C LYS A 202 10.06 -13.70 -31.88
N THR A 203 8.86 -13.97 -32.39
CA THR A 203 7.60 -13.90 -31.62
C THR A 203 7.62 -14.88 -30.46
N HIS A 204 8.11 -16.10 -30.67
CA HIS A 204 8.26 -17.11 -29.64
C HIS A 204 9.24 -16.68 -28.53
N THR A 205 10.30 -15.94 -28.87
CA THR A 205 11.25 -15.41 -27.87
C THR A 205 10.63 -14.24 -27.10
N MET A 206 10.05 -13.26 -27.79
CA MET A 206 9.47 -12.08 -27.15
C MET A 206 8.28 -12.44 -26.26
N VAL A 207 7.31 -13.22 -26.75
CA VAL A 207 6.11 -13.57 -25.97
C VAL A 207 6.47 -14.41 -24.75
N ALA A 208 7.42 -15.35 -24.87
CA ALA A 208 7.85 -16.18 -23.75
C ALA A 208 8.56 -15.39 -22.63
N LEU A 209 9.26 -14.31 -22.98
CA LEU A 209 9.84 -13.39 -21.99
C LEU A 209 8.74 -12.72 -21.16
N PHE A 210 7.58 -12.43 -21.75
CA PHE A 210 6.46 -11.79 -21.05
C PHE A 210 5.60 -12.77 -20.24
N SER A 211 5.43 -14.01 -20.71
CA SER A 211 4.61 -15.01 -20.00
C SER A 211 5.28 -15.60 -18.75
N SER A 212 6.59 -15.43 -18.60
CA SER A 212 7.33 -15.92 -17.43
C SER A 212 7.23 -14.98 -16.20
N PHE A 213 6.49 -13.87 -16.29
CA PHE A 213 6.28 -12.94 -15.19
C PHE A 213 4.97 -13.20 -14.42
N PRO A 214 4.93 -12.94 -13.09
CA PRO A 214 3.68 -13.00 -12.32
C PRO A 214 2.68 -11.94 -12.81
N PRO A 215 1.36 -12.17 -12.70
CA PRO A 215 0.30 -11.33 -13.29
C PRO A 215 0.26 -9.88 -12.78
N PHE A 216 0.98 -9.56 -11.70
CA PHE A 216 1.10 -8.19 -11.18
C PHE A 216 2.14 -7.34 -11.92
N ALA A 217 3.02 -7.97 -12.69
CA ALA A 217 3.90 -7.31 -13.64
C ALA A 217 3.28 -7.40 -15.03
N PHE A 218 2.10 -6.79 -15.21
CA PHE A 218 1.75 -6.23 -16.51
C PHE A 218 2.75 -5.11 -16.76
N VAL A 219 3.97 -5.48 -17.15
CA VAL A 219 4.93 -4.57 -17.73
C VAL A 219 4.26 -4.15 -19.03
N CYS A 220 3.53 -3.04 -18.96
CA CYS A 220 3.15 -2.27 -20.12
C CYS A 220 4.47 -1.83 -20.76
N VAL A 221 5.09 -2.69 -21.56
CA VAL A 221 6.13 -2.33 -22.53
C VAL A 221 5.43 -1.58 -23.67
N CYS A 222 4.77 -0.47 -23.33
CA CYS A 222 4.12 0.42 -24.27
C CYS A 222 4.27 1.89 -23.90
N LEU A 223 5.23 2.26 -23.04
CA LEU A 223 5.55 3.66 -22.78
C LEU A 223 7.07 3.94 -22.78
N CYS A 224 7.76 3.51 -23.85
CA CYS A 224 8.68 4.47 -24.45
C CYS A 224 7.81 5.60 -24.98
N ARG A 225 7.93 6.79 -24.39
CA ARG A 225 7.20 8.01 -24.77
C ARG A 225 7.54 8.51 -26.19
N ASN A 226 8.33 7.77 -26.94
CA ASN A 226 8.51 7.81 -28.38
C ASN A 226 9.19 6.50 -28.75
N VAL A 227 8.54 5.56 -29.42
CA VAL A 227 9.12 4.75 -30.51
C VAL A 227 7.98 3.98 -31.17
N TYR A 228 7.87 4.22 -32.46
CA TYR A 228 6.94 3.63 -33.40
C TYR A 228 6.92 2.11 -33.30
N LEU A 229 5.71 1.56 -33.35
CA LEU A 229 5.41 0.24 -33.89
C LEU A 229 5.96 0.17 -35.32
N MET A 230 7.27 -0.02 -35.47
CA MET A 230 7.89 -0.24 -36.77
C MET A 230 7.71 -1.70 -37.14
N TYR A 231 6.51 -2.00 -37.64
CA TYR A 231 6.35 -2.94 -38.74
C TYR A 231 7.25 -2.47 -39.89
N ILE A 232 8.55 -2.80 -39.85
CA ILE A 232 9.37 -2.80 -41.05
C ILE A 232 9.17 -4.16 -41.69
N ASN A 233 8.28 -4.18 -42.68
CA ASN A 233 8.43 -5.08 -43.81
C ASN A 233 9.85 -4.92 -44.36
N LEU A 234 10.61 -6.01 -44.22
CA LEU A 234 11.59 -6.53 -45.18
C LEU A 234 11.79 -5.64 -46.42
N TYR A 235 12.85 -4.85 -46.45
CA TYR A 235 13.73 -4.63 -47.62
C TYR A 235 14.84 -3.66 -47.19
N LEU A 236 16.09 -4.04 -47.49
CA LEU A 236 17.34 -3.30 -47.23
C LEU A 236 17.82 -3.28 -45.77
N TYR A 237 18.75 -4.18 -45.42
CA TYR A 237 20.08 -3.71 -45.02
C TYR A 237 21.10 -4.85 -44.92
N ALA A 238 21.92 -5.00 -45.97
CA ALA A 238 23.17 -5.77 -45.95
C ALA A 238 24.42 -4.86 -45.89
N ASP A 239 24.27 -3.53 -45.77
CA ASP A 239 25.37 -2.56 -45.89
C ASP A 239 25.66 -1.68 -44.64
N PHE A 240 25.17 -2.01 -43.43
CA PHE A 240 25.36 -1.16 -42.24
C PHE A 240 26.33 -1.73 -41.19
N TYR A 241 27.41 -2.36 -41.64
CA TYR A 241 28.53 -2.72 -40.75
C TYR A 241 29.79 -1.84 -40.92
N SER A 242 29.70 -0.69 -41.61
CA SER A 242 30.86 0.19 -41.83
C SER A 242 30.66 1.67 -41.48
N SER A 243 29.59 2.06 -40.79
CA SER A 243 29.42 3.45 -40.37
C SER A 243 29.23 3.54 -38.85
N SER A 244 30.33 3.88 -38.20
CA SER A 244 30.38 4.56 -36.91
C SER A 244 29.33 5.68 -36.90
N GLN A 245 28.16 5.48 -36.28
CA GLN A 245 27.30 6.49 -35.63
C GLN A 245 26.03 5.79 -35.07
N PHE A 246 26.16 5.13 -33.91
CA PHE A 246 25.06 5.00 -32.97
C PHE A 246 25.25 6.07 -31.90
N LYS A 247 24.88 7.32 -32.23
CA LYS A 247 24.73 8.39 -31.24
C LYS A 247 23.34 8.23 -30.61
N ALA A 248 23.36 8.00 -29.30
CA ALA A 248 22.32 8.28 -28.32
C ALA A 248 20.88 8.44 -28.83
N PHE A 249 20.06 7.43 -28.53
CA PHE A 249 18.65 7.60 -28.21
C PHE A 249 18.33 6.76 -26.97
#